data_AF-A0A5C4JYG2-F1
#
_entry.id   AF-A0A5C4JYG2-F1
#
_cell.length_a   1.000
_cell.length_b   1.000
_cell.length_c   1.000
_cell.angle_alpha   90.00
_cell.angle_beta   90.00
_cell.angle_gamma   90.00
#
_symmetry.space_group_name_H-M   'P 1'
#
loop_
_entity.id
_entity.type
_entity.pdbx_description
1 polymer ?
#
loop_
_entity_poly.entity_id
_entity_poly.type
_entity_poly.pdbx_seq_one_letter_code
_entity_poly.pdbx_strand_id
1 'polypeptide(L)'
;MNRTKMGLLSMAASAALAMGLAPGTAAAHDGSGHGASDHSDDWRDNDDQRRLVRILRDATDHYRWLENAEKDGYERITDCIEKPGVGAMGFHYAKQKLLDDKTQARKPEVLVYMPNKYGRYKLVAVEFISTAVDRPSIAGVDFETGPFEQSWALHAWVWRDNPDGMFAAYNPDLSCPKK
;
A
#
# COMPACT_ATOMS: atom_id res chain seq x y z
N MET A 1 5.72 -19.71 65.06
CA MET A 1 6.44 -18.69 65.85
C MET A 1 5.99 -17.30 65.42
N ASN A 2 5.76 -16.43 66.41
CA ASN A 2 5.61 -14.96 66.43
C ASN A 2 4.67 -14.28 65.40
N ARG A 3 3.48 -13.81 65.77
CA ARG A 3 3.15 -12.58 66.56
C ARG A 3 3.94 -11.34 66.13
N THR A 4 3.25 -10.37 65.51
CA THR A 4 3.10 -9.01 66.11
C THR A 4 1.86 -8.28 65.58
N LYS A 5 1.04 -7.80 66.53
CA LYS A 5 0.05 -6.73 66.41
C LYS A 5 0.72 -5.39 66.72
N MET A 6 0.27 -4.29 66.11
CA MET A 6 0.10 -2.94 66.72
C MET A 6 -0.58 -2.07 65.65
N GLY A 7 -1.79 -1.53 65.81
CA GLY A 7 -2.13 -0.36 66.65
C GLY A 7 -1.94 0.93 65.82
N LEU A 8 -2.80 1.95 65.76
CA LEU A 8 -3.90 2.42 66.60
C LEU A 8 -4.78 3.42 65.79
N LEU A 9 -6.05 3.56 66.23
CA LEU A 9 -6.84 4.80 66.47
C LEU A 9 -6.73 5.95 65.43
N SER A 10 -7.80 6.53 64.89
CA SER A 10 -8.91 7.14 65.63
C SER A 10 -10.16 7.36 64.78
N MET A 11 -11.30 7.30 65.48
CA MET A 11 -12.63 7.74 65.06
C MET A 11 -12.70 9.25 64.82
N ALA A 12 -13.56 9.68 63.88
CA ALA A 12 -14.67 10.60 64.18
C ALA A 12 -15.65 10.63 63.00
N ALA A 13 -16.89 10.24 63.30
CA ALA A 13 -18.04 10.35 62.42
C ALA A 13 -18.59 11.79 62.40
N SER A 14 -19.17 12.20 61.28
CA SER A 14 -20.46 12.93 61.27
C SER A 14 -21.03 12.94 59.86
N ALA A 15 -22.22 12.37 59.74
CA ALA A 15 -23.04 12.33 58.55
C ALA A 15 -23.78 13.67 58.36
N ALA A 16 -23.92 14.10 57.10
CA ALA A 16 -25.03 14.95 56.67
C ALA A 16 -25.47 14.48 55.28
N LEU A 17 -26.66 13.88 55.22
CA LEU A 17 -27.39 13.59 54.00
C LEU A 17 -27.89 14.91 53.39
N ALA A 18 -27.61 15.14 52.11
CA ALA A 18 -28.44 15.98 51.26
C ALA A 18 -28.63 15.28 49.92
N MET A 19 -29.86 14.83 49.68
CA MET A 19 -30.31 14.24 48.41
C MET A 19 -30.44 15.36 47.38
N GLY A 20 -29.69 15.26 46.27
CA GLY A 20 -29.89 16.03 45.06
C GLY A 20 -29.91 15.09 43.86
N LEU A 21 -30.98 15.15 43.06
CA LEU A 21 -31.24 14.28 41.91
C LEU A 21 -30.71 14.89 40.60
N ALA A 22 -30.10 14.01 39.78
CA ALA A 22 -29.97 14.00 38.31
C ALA A 22 -28.92 14.93 37.62
N PRO A 23 -28.56 14.71 36.33
CA PRO A 23 -28.18 13.46 35.63
C PRO A 23 -26.90 13.63 34.73
N GLY A 24 -26.22 12.51 34.39
CA GLY A 24 -25.21 12.43 33.30
C GLY A 24 -23.86 13.09 33.63
N THR A 25 -22.69 12.57 33.30
CA THR A 25 -22.25 11.69 32.21
C THR A 25 -21.06 10.86 32.70
N ALA A 26 -21.02 9.58 32.35
CA ALA A 26 -19.80 8.80 32.46
C ALA A 26 -18.76 9.33 31.45
N ALA A 27 -17.63 9.82 31.95
CA ALA A 27 -16.40 9.95 31.19
C ALA A 27 -15.32 9.14 31.94
N ALA A 28 -15.30 7.84 31.64
CA ALA A 28 -14.14 7.00 31.88
C ALA A 28 -13.50 6.71 30.51
N HIS A 29 -12.19 6.52 30.51
CA HIS A 29 -11.26 6.35 29.38
C HIS A 29 -10.62 7.64 28.87
N ASP A 30 -9.74 8.19 29.70
CA ASP A 30 -8.53 8.85 29.21
C ASP A 30 -7.57 7.74 28.75
N GLY A 31 -7.72 7.38 27.49
CA GLY A 31 -6.93 6.35 26.83
C GLY A 31 -6.92 6.64 25.35
N SER A 32 -5.71 6.68 24.78
CA SER A 32 -5.38 6.90 23.36
C SER A 32 -5.01 8.33 23.00
N GLY A 33 -3.72 8.61 23.20
CA GLY A 33 -2.95 9.49 22.33
C GLY A 33 -1.64 8.79 21.95
N HIS A 34 -1.71 7.57 21.40
CA HIS A 34 -0.58 7.08 20.61
C HIS A 34 -0.53 7.99 19.39
N GLY A 35 0.56 8.77 19.30
CA GLY A 35 0.82 9.64 18.16
C GLY A 35 0.67 8.84 16.89
N ALA A 36 -0.38 9.13 16.13
CA ALA A 36 -0.45 8.78 14.73
C ALA A 36 0.77 9.45 14.10
N SER A 37 1.66 8.64 13.55
CA SER A 37 2.60 9.11 12.56
C SER A 37 1.79 9.84 11.48
N ASP A 38 2.10 11.12 11.28
CA ASP A 38 1.71 11.86 10.09
C ASP A 38 2.24 11.09 8.87
N HIS A 39 1.43 10.19 8.33
CA HIS A 39 1.58 9.70 6.97
C HIS A 39 0.63 10.50 6.10
N SER A 40 1.06 11.69 5.72
CA SER A 40 0.41 12.52 4.69
C SER A 40 0.45 11.92 3.28
N ASP A 41 0.90 10.66 3.15
CA ASP A 41 1.19 10.00 1.87
C ASP A 41 0.19 8.86 1.58
N ASP A 42 -0.99 8.85 2.22
CA ASP A 42 -2.07 7.98 1.75
C ASP A 42 -2.59 8.55 0.43
N TRP A 43 -2.32 7.83 -0.67
CA TRP A 43 -2.84 8.14 -2.00
C TRP A 43 -4.37 8.32 -2.04
N ARG A 44 -5.08 7.76 -1.04
CA ARG A 44 -6.52 7.94 -0.88
C ARG A 44 -6.91 9.38 -0.52
N ASP A 45 -6.03 10.14 0.12
CA ASP A 45 -6.32 11.54 0.47
C ASP A 45 -5.92 12.52 -0.64
N ASN A 46 -5.20 12.06 -1.66
CA ASN A 46 -4.81 12.85 -2.83
C ASN A 46 -5.76 12.64 -4.02
N ASP A 47 -6.46 13.70 -4.45
CA ASP A 47 -7.48 13.66 -5.51
C ASP A 47 -6.91 13.21 -6.87
N ASP A 48 -5.71 13.66 -7.22
CA ASP A 48 -5.05 13.32 -8.48
C ASP A 48 -4.60 11.86 -8.51
N GLN A 49 -4.05 11.36 -7.41
CA GLN A 49 -3.66 9.96 -7.28
C GLN A 49 -4.89 9.04 -7.26
N ARG A 50 -5.96 9.42 -6.56
CA ARG A 50 -7.25 8.70 -6.64
C ARG A 50 -7.80 8.68 -8.07
N ARG A 51 -7.63 9.75 -8.84
CA ARG A 51 -8.03 9.80 -10.25
C ARG A 51 -7.14 8.89 -11.10
N LEU A 52 -5.83 8.91 -10.90
CA LEU A 52 -4.88 8.02 -11.59
C LEU A 52 -5.23 6.54 -11.36
N VAL A 53 -5.43 6.14 -10.11
CA VAL A 53 -5.77 4.74 -9.77
C VAL A 53 -7.08 4.31 -10.45
N ARG A 54 -8.10 5.17 -10.50
CA ARG A 54 -9.35 4.87 -11.23
C ARG A 54 -9.12 4.69 -12.72
N ILE A 55 -8.31 5.54 -13.35
CA ILE A 55 -7.96 5.44 -14.77
C ILE A 55 -7.20 4.14 -15.05
N LEU A 56 -6.23 3.81 -14.20
CA LEU A 56 -5.43 2.59 -14.33
C LEU A 56 -6.28 1.33 -14.21
N ARG A 57 -7.18 1.28 -13.22
CA ARG A 57 -8.13 0.17 -13.07
C ARG A 57 -9.04 0.03 -14.28
N ASP A 58 -9.62 1.13 -14.77
CA ASP A 58 -10.46 1.13 -15.97
C ASP A 58 -9.70 0.65 -17.22
N ALA A 59 -8.49 1.17 -17.45
CA ALA A 59 -7.67 0.84 -18.61
C ALA A 59 -7.13 -0.60 -18.60
N THR A 60 -7.02 -1.23 -17.42
CA THR A 60 -6.38 -2.55 -17.26
C THR A 60 -7.31 -3.65 -16.75
N ASP A 61 -8.61 -3.37 -16.56
CA ASP A 61 -9.57 -4.40 -16.09
C ASP A 61 -9.65 -5.60 -17.05
N HIS A 62 -9.54 -5.34 -18.37
CA HIS A 62 -9.48 -6.42 -19.37
C HIS A 62 -8.25 -7.32 -19.20
N TYR A 63 -7.15 -6.81 -18.64
CA TYR A 63 -5.90 -7.54 -18.44
C TYR A 63 -5.81 -8.25 -17.08
N ARG A 64 -6.92 -8.38 -16.33
CA ARG A 64 -6.90 -9.13 -15.07
C ARG A 64 -6.53 -10.61 -15.20
N TRP A 65 -6.51 -11.13 -16.42
CA TRP A 65 -6.03 -12.45 -16.79
C TRP A 65 -4.94 -12.31 -17.85
N LEU A 66 -3.83 -13.02 -17.64
CA LEU A 66 -2.61 -12.89 -18.44
C LEU A 66 -2.86 -13.11 -19.93
N GLU A 67 -3.72 -14.05 -20.28
CA GLU A 67 -3.98 -14.44 -21.66
C GLU A 67 -4.55 -13.28 -22.50
N ASN A 68 -5.23 -12.31 -21.86
CA ASN A 68 -5.73 -11.11 -22.55
C ASN A 68 -4.61 -10.10 -22.83
N ALA A 69 -3.65 -9.97 -21.91
CA ALA A 69 -2.49 -9.11 -22.11
C ALA A 69 -1.56 -9.67 -23.20
N GLU A 70 -1.32 -10.98 -23.21
CA GLU A 70 -0.52 -11.64 -24.24
C GLU A 70 -1.13 -11.46 -25.64
N LYS A 71 -2.45 -11.62 -25.77
CA LYS A 71 -3.17 -11.38 -27.04
C LYS A 71 -3.07 -9.94 -27.52
N ASP A 72 -2.96 -8.99 -26.60
CA ASP A 72 -2.80 -7.57 -26.92
C ASP A 72 -1.32 -7.18 -27.15
N GLY A 73 -0.39 -8.13 -27.02
CA GLY A 73 1.04 -7.94 -27.32
C GLY A 73 1.87 -7.48 -26.12
N TYR A 74 1.44 -7.78 -24.91
CA TYR A 74 2.32 -7.74 -23.73
C TYR A 74 3.08 -9.06 -23.62
N GLU A 75 4.40 -8.99 -23.60
CA GLU A 75 5.28 -10.16 -23.59
C GLU A 75 6.08 -10.22 -22.30
N ARG A 76 6.32 -11.43 -21.79
CA ARG A 76 7.12 -11.61 -20.56
C ARG A 76 8.55 -11.16 -20.81
N ILE A 77 9.01 -10.22 -20.01
CA ILE A 77 10.39 -9.70 -20.07
C ILE A 77 11.24 -10.09 -18.86
N THR A 78 10.62 -10.56 -17.77
CA THR A 78 11.35 -10.98 -16.57
C THR A 78 10.86 -12.33 -16.04
N ASP A 79 11.76 -13.05 -15.35
CA ASP A 79 11.33 -13.96 -14.28
C ASP A 79 10.70 -13.16 -13.12
N CYS A 80 10.16 -13.86 -12.12
CA CYS A 80 9.68 -13.19 -10.93
C CYS A 80 10.83 -12.46 -10.24
N ILE A 81 10.66 -11.17 -10.01
CA ILE A 81 11.63 -10.34 -9.29
C ILE A 81 11.23 -10.31 -7.81
N GLU A 82 12.15 -10.69 -6.94
CA GLU A 82 12.06 -10.52 -5.50
C GLU A 82 13.38 -10.03 -4.91
N LYS A 83 13.29 -9.39 -3.75
CA LYS A 83 14.42 -8.97 -2.95
C LYS A 83 14.28 -9.54 -1.53
N PRO A 84 15.25 -10.34 -1.05
CA PRO A 84 15.20 -10.92 0.29
C PRO A 84 14.98 -9.88 1.38
N GLY A 85 14.01 -10.11 2.24
CA GLY A 85 13.64 -9.21 3.34
C GLY A 85 12.88 -7.94 2.92
N VAL A 86 12.58 -7.76 1.63
CA VAL A 86 11.82 -6.61 1.11
C VAL A 86 10.50 -7.05 0.47
N GLY A 87 10.49 -8.15 -0.28
CA GLY A 87 9.27 -8.69 -0.91
C GLY A 87 9.44 -8.92 -2.40
N ALA A 88 8.31 -9.07 -3.10
CA ALA A 88 8.29 -9.31 -4.55
C ALA A 88 7.80 -8.08 -5.32
N MET A 89 8.40 -7.88 -6.49
CA MET A 89 7.96 -6.92 -7.51
C MET A 89 7.11 -7.64 -8.56
N GLY A 90 7.39 -8.93 -8.82
CA GLY A 90 6.52 -9.81 -9.62
C GLY A 90 7.06 -10.14 -11.01
N PHE A 91 6.20 -10.71 -11.87
CA PHE A 91 6.52 -11.06 -13.25
C PHE A 91 6.08 -9.92 -14.19
N HIS A 92 7.03 -9.34 -14.92
CA HIS A 92 6.78 -8.18 -15.77
C HIS A 92 6.50 -8.62 -17.21
N TYR A 93 5.41 -8.08 -17.75
CA TYR A 93 5.01 -8.25 -19.13
C TYR A 93 4.97 -6.86 -19.77
N ALA A 94 5.85 -6.61 -20.73
CA ALA A 94 5.98 -5.32 -21.37
C ALA A 94 5.38 -5.31 -22.76
N LYS A 95 4.79 -4.18 -23.16
CA LYS A 95 4.36 -3.93 -24.52
C LYS A 95 5.37 -3.00 -25.18
N GLN A 96 6.32 -3.57 -25.93
CA GLN A 96 7.49 -2.84 -26.46
C GLN A 96 7.13 -1.56 -27.22
N LYS A 97 6.02 -1.56 -27.98
CA LYS A 97 5.57 -0.39 -28.74
C LYS A 97 5.14 0.83 -27.89
N LEU A 98 5.02 0.65 -26.56
CA LEU A 98 4.72 1.74 -25.63
C LEU A 98 5.98 2.29 -24.95
N LEU A 99 7.13 1.62 -25.07
CA LEU A 99 8.38 2.08 -24.47
C LEU A 99 8.88 3.30 -25.25
N ASP A 100 8.54 4.49 -24.75
CA ASP A 100 8.94 5.77 -25.29
C ASP A 100 9.20 6.80 -24.18
N ASP A 101 9.35 8.07 -24.55
CA ASP A 101 9.61 9.18 -23.64
C ASP A 101 8.34 9.73 -22.97
N LYS A 102 7.17 9.12 -23.21
CA LYS A 102 5.88 9.63 -22.75
C LYS A 102 5.37 8.79 -21.59
N THR A 103 4.67 9.46 -20.69
CA THR A 103 3.92 8.79 -19.62
C THR A 103 2.43 8.97 -19.87
N GLN A 104 1.74 7.90 -20.25
CA GLN A 104 0.31 7.92 -20.55
C GLN A 104 -0.48 7.07 -19.55
N ALA A 105 -1.25 7.72 -18.67
CA ALA A 105 -2.03 7.04 -17.62
C ALA A 105 -2.91 5.87 -18.09
N ARG A 106 -3.37 5.88 -19.35
CA ARG A 106 -4.24 4.82 -19.92
C ARG A 106 -3.47 3.72 -20.67
N LYS A 107 -2.15 3.83 -20.79
CA LYS A 107 -1.30 2.93 -21.57
C LYS A 107 -0.04 2.58 -20.78
N PRO A 108 -0.15 1.88 -19.64
CA PRO A 108 1.03 1.45 -18.92
C PRO A 108 1.89 0.56 -19.83
N GLU A 109 3.19 0.82 -19.83
CA GLU A 109 4.17 0.08 -20.64
C GLU A 109 4.30 -1.36 -20.15
N VAL A 110 4.10 -1.60 -18.85
CA VAL A 110 4.27 -2.89 -18.20
C VAL A 110 3.05 -3.27 -17.37
N LEU A 111 2.68 -4.55 -17.45
CA LEU A 111 1.71 -5.21 -16.60
C LEU A 111 2.41 -6.23 -15.72
N VAL A 112 2.02 -6.29 -14.45
CA VAL A 112 2.74 -7.07 -13.44
C VAL A 112 1.82 -8.15 -12.89
N TYR A 113 2.27 -9.39 -12.97
CA TYR A 113 1.48 -10.54 -12.58
C TYR A 113 2.12 -11.34 -11.45
N MET A 114 1.26 -12.00 -10.66
CA MET A 114 1.63 -13.04 -9.71
C MET A 114 0.69 -14.24 -9.86
N PRO A 115 1.17 -15.48 -9.67
CA PRO A 115 0.30 -16.64 -9.65
C PRO A 115 -0.55 -16.63 -8.37
N ASN A 116 -1.82 -17.01 -8.51
CA ASN A 116 -2.67 -17.29 -7.36
C ASN A 116 -2.40 -18.68 -6.78
N LYS A 117 -3.13 -19.05 -5.73
CA LYS A 117 -3.04 -20.38 -5.08
C LYS A 117 -3.28 -21.59 -5.99
N TYR A 118 -3.81 -21.39 -7.20
CA TYR A 118 -4.04 -22.42 -8.21
C TYR A 118 -3.04 -22.34 -9.38
N GLY A 119 -1.99 -21.52 -9.27
CA GLY A 119 -0.98 -21.34 -10.31
C GLY A 119 -1.42 -20.45 -11.48
N ARG A 120 -2.61 -19.86 -11.44
CA ARG A 120 -3.08 -18.95 -12.51
C ARG A 120 -2.59 -17.53 -12.25
N TYR A 121 -2.00 -16.91 -13.26
CA TYR A 121 -1.46 -15.56 -13.19
C TYR A 121 -2.58 -14.52 -13.11
N LYS A 122 -2.43 -13.60 -12.15
CA LYS A 122 -3.34 -12.49 -11.88
C LYS A 122 -2.57 -11.18 -11.93
N LEU A 123 -3.18 -10.19 -12.57
CA LEU A 123 -2.67 -8.83 -12.57
C LEU A 123 -2.70 -8.31 -11.13
N VAL A 124 -1.56 -7.85 -10.63
CA VAL A 124 -1.40 -7.30 -9.27
C VAL A 124 -1.04 -5.81 -9.30
N ALA A 125 -0.31 -5.40 -10.33
CA ALA A 125 0.14 -4.03 -10.51
C ALA A 125 0.33 -3.70 -11.99
N VAL A 126 0.59 -2.43 -12.25
CA VAL A 126 1.06 -1.90 -13.52
C VAL A 126 2.35 -1.16 -13.26
N GLU A 127 3.14 -0.94 -14.30
CA GLU A 127 4.35 -0.13 -14.18
C GLU A 127 4.50 0.74 -15.43
N PHE A 128 4.88 1.99 -15.20
CA PHE A 128 5.27 2.89 -16.24
C PHE A 128 6.78 2.82 -16.43
N ILE A 129 7.23 2.80 -17.68
CA ILE A 129 8.64 2.90 -18.04
C ILE A 129 8.79 4.04 -19.04
N SER A 130 9.69 4.97 -18.77
CA SER A 130 9.93 6.11 -19.64
C SER A 130 11.41 6.29 -19.95
N THR A 131 11.72 6.62 -21.20
CA THR A 131 13.07 6.99 -21.65
C THR A 131 13.26 8.51 -21.72
N ALA A 132 12.43 9.28 -21.01
CA ALA A 132 12.56 10.73 -20.96
C ALA A 132 13.93 11.14 -20.37
N VAL A 133 14.50 12.22 -20.91
CA VAL A 133 15.78 12.77 -20.42
C VAL A 133 15.64 13.24 -18.98
N ASP A 134 14.60 14.02 -18.70
CA ASP A 134 14.28 14.51 -17.37
C ASP A 134 13.35 13.55 -16.64
N ARG A 135 13.45 13.52 -15.31
CA ARG A 135 12.62 12.66 -14.46
C ARG A 135 11.13 13.04 -14.61
N PRO A 136 10.27 12.13 -15.12
CA PRO A 136 8.86 12.41 -15.25
C PRO A 136 8.14 12.26 -13.90
N SER A 137 6.94 12.81 -13.83
CA SER A 137 6.00 12.60 -12.73
C SER A 137 4.58 12.43 -13.25
N ILE A 138 3.75 11.70 -12.51
CA ILE A 138 2.33 11.51 -12.82
C ILE A 138 1.50 11.62 -11.55
N ALA A 139 0.46 12.46 -11.58
CA ALA A 139 -0.37 12.74 -10.40
C ALA A 139 0.44 13.16 -9.15
N GLY A 140 1.52 13.92 -9.36
CA GLY A 140 2.42 14.37 -8.29
C GLY A 140 3.37 13.30 -7.75
N VAL A 141 3.42 12.11 -8.35
CA VAL A 141 4.37 11.04 -8.00
C VAL A 141 5.52 11.06 -8.98
N ASP A 142 6.72 11.33 -8.47
CA ASP A 142 7.95 11.26 -9.24
C ASP A 142 8.33 9.81 -9.53
N PHE A 143 8.90 9.56 -10.70
CA PHE A 143 9.40 8.25 -11.07
C PHE A 143 10.73 7.95 -10.37
N GLU A 144 11.00 6.68 -10.12
CA GLU A 144 12.29 6.19 -9.64
C GLU A 144 13.22 5.85 -10.82
N THR A 145 14.49 5.60 -10.53
CA THR A 145 15.44 5.12 -11.54
C THR A 145 14.97 3.77 -12.10
N GLY A 146 14.83 3.70 -13.42
CA GLY A 146 14.37 2.50 -14.12
C GLY A 146 15.45 1.43 -14.29
N PRO A 147 15.07 0.25 -14.80
CA PRO A 147 15.97 -0.90 -14.93
C PRO A 147 16.94 -0.80 -16.11
N PHE A 148 16.73 0.13 -17.03
CA PHE A 148 17.57 0.34 -18.22
C PHE A 148 18.41 1.60 -18.08
N GLU A 149 19.50 1.68 -18.85
CA GLU A 149 20.29 2.89 -18.95
C GLU A 149 19.41 4.07 -19.38
N GLN A 150 19.49 5.19 -18.65
CA GLN A 150 18.70 6.40 -18.90
C GLN A 150 17.18 6.13 -18.98
N SER A 151 16.65 5.38 -18.02
CA SER A 151 15.21 5.14 -17.90
C SER A 151 14.67 5.47 -16.52
N TRP A 152 13.37 5.71 -16.47
CA TRP A 152 12.59 5.98 -15.27
C TRP A 152 11.48 4.94 -15.14
N ALA A 153 11.15 4.55 -13.91
CA ALA A 153 10.10 3.59 -13.62
C ALA A 153 9.17 4.08 -12.51
N LEU A 154 7.88 3.75 -12.62
CA LEU A 154 6.92 3.94 -11.54
C LEU A 154 5.99 2.75 -11.45
N HIS A 155 6.08 2.03 -10.34
CA HIS A 155 5.20 0.91 -10.04
C HIS A 155 3.88 1.41 -9.45
N ALA A 156 2.76 0.75 -9.75
CA ALA A 156 1.46 1.09 -9.18
C ALA A 156 0.62 -0.16 -8.88
N TRP A 157 0.42 -0.44 -7.60
CA TRP A 157 -0.27 -1.60 -7.03
C TRP A 157 -1.80 -1.49 -7.08
N VAL A 158 -2.33 -1.27 -8.29
CA VAL A 158 -3.75 -0.94 -8.47
C VAL A 158 -4.70 -2.13 -8.29
N TRP A 159 -4.20 -3.38 -8.31
CA TRP A 159 -5.00 -4.61 -8.19
C TRP A 159 -4.68 -5.47 -6.95
N ARG A 160 -3.65 -5.12 -6.20
CA ARG A 160 -3.23 -5.81 -4.98
C ARG A 160 -2.80 -4.79 -3.95
N ASP A 161 -3.36 -4.82 -2.74
CA ASP A 161 -2.93 -3.92 -1.68
C ASP A 161 -1.43 -4.12 -1.37
N ASN A 162 -0.75 -3.02 -1.06
CA ASN A 162 0.65 -2.99 -0.68
C ASN A 162 0.81 -2.22 0.63
N PRO A 163 1.29 -2.86 1.71
CA PRO A 163 1.57 -2.20 2.99
C PRO A 163 2.55 -1.03 2.90
N ASP A 164 3.50 -1.10 1.96
CA ASP A 164 4.51 -0.05 1.76
C ASP A 164 3.98 1.12 0.90
N GLY A 165 2.76 1.01 0.39
CA GLY A 165 2.07 2.08 -0.35
C GLY A 165 1.77 1.74 -1.82
N MET A 166 0.84 2.48 -2.41
CA MET A 166 0.33 2.26 -3.78
C MET A 166 1.44 2.30 -4.84
N PHE A 167 2.47 3.12 -4.64
CA PHE A 167 3.51 3.36 -5.63
C PHE A 167 4.89 2.82 -5.25
N ALA A 168 4.99 2.01 -4.18
CA ALA A 168 6.25 1.40 -3.77
C ALA A 168 6.74 0.38 -4.83
N ALA A 169 8.05 0.28 -5.04
CA ALA A 169 8.61 -0.64 -6.05
C ALA A 169 8.40 -2.13 -5.72
N TYR A 170 8.36 -2.49 -4.43
CA TYR A 170 8.18 -3.87 -3.97
C TYR A 170 6.94 -3.99 -3.08
N ASN A 171 6.41 -5.20 -2.95
CA ASN A 171 5.33 -5.50 -2.02
C ASN A 171 5.78 -6.58 -1.01
N PRO A 172 5.85 -6.25 0.29
CA PRO A 172 6.33 -7.16 1.34
C PRO A 172 5.38 -8.33 1.61
N ASP A 173 4.10 -8.23 1.21
CA ASP A 173 3.12 -9.32 1.36
C ASP A 173 3.26 -10.39 0.27
N LEU A 174 4.14 -10.18 -0.70
CA LEU A 174 4.34 -11.06 -1.84
C LEU A 174 5.74 -11.70 -1.80
N SER A 175 5.82 -12.92 -2.31
CA SER A 175 7.08 -13.65 -2.50
C SER A 175 7.01 -14.39 -3.82
N CYS A 176 8.15 -14.56 -4.49
CA CYS A 176 8.17 -15.31 -5.73
C CYS A 176 7.89 -16.79 -5.47
N PRO A 177 7.21 -17.49 -6.40
CA PRO A 177 7.03 -18.92 -6.30
C PRO A 177 8.38 -19.62 -6.24
N LYS A 178 8.52 -20.59 -5.34
CA LYS A 178 9.69 -21.45 -5.31
C LYS A 178 9.74 -22.26 -6.61
N LYS A 179 10.92 -22.28 -7.24
CA LYS A 179 11.19 -23.08 -8.44
C LYS A 179 11.19 -24.57 -8.11
#